data_AF-A0AAU5DC66-F1
#
_entry.id   AF-A0AAU5DC66-F1
#
_cell.length_a   1.000
_cell.length_b   1.000
_cell.length_c   1.000
_cell.angle_alpha   90.00
_cell.angle_beta   90.00
_cell.angle_gamma   90.00
#
_symmetry.space_group_name_H-M   'P 1'
#
loop_
_entity.id
_entity.type
_entity.pdbx_description
1 polymer ?
#
loop_
_entity_poly.entity_id
_entity_poly.type
_entity_poly.pdbx_seq_one_letter_code
_entity_poly.pdbx_strand_id
1 'polypeptide(L)'
;MRHRSVSDLMTHTAVTVRRTTAFKEIARLLKEFDITAMPVIDESGHPVGVVSEADLLRRRPAGGAATAEELMTSPAVTARPEWSVVRAARVMQRHRVKRLPVVDAEGRVVGVLSRSDLIQLFLRRDHAIQEEILEDVLTRTLHLPPSAITVEVDDGLVTLSGTVPRPGLLPVVIRLCQSVDGVVDVDNRLTCTEAEQG
;
A
#
# COMPACT_ATOMS: atom_id res chain seq x y z
N MET A 1 -12.21 -10.91 5.43
CA MET A 1 -11.07 -10.03 5.12
C MET A 1 -11.58 -8.60 4.95
N ARG A 2 -11.14 -7.67 5.80
CA ARG A 2 -11.40 -6.24 5.62
C ARG A 2 -10.42 -5.73 4.55
N HIS A 3 -10.93 -5.24 3.42
CA HIS A 3 -10.06 -4.59 2.43
C HIS A 3 -9.56 -3.25 2.97
N ARG A 4 -8.24 -3.00 2.89
CA ARG A 4 -7.67 -1.70 3.27
C ARG A 4 -8.22 -0.57 2.39
N SER A 5 -8.42 0.57 3.02
CA SER A 5 -8.85 1.82 2.42
C SER A 5 -7.66 2.67 2.00
N VAL A 6 -7.91 3.69 1.18
CA VAL A 6 -6.90 4.68 0.80
C VAL A 6 -6.38 5.43 2.03
N SER A 7 -7.24 5.74 3.00
CA SER A 7 -6.81 6.38 4.26
C SER A 7 -5.85 5.53 5.07
N ASP A 8 -5.85 4.21 4.93
CA ASP A 8 -4.96 3.34 5.69
C ASP A 8 -3.51 3.36 5.16
N LEU A 9 -3.29 3.83 3.92
CA LEU A 9 -1.99 3.77 3.24
C LEU A 9 -1.46 5.12 2.78
N MET A 10 -2.32 6.12 2.62
CA MET A 10 -1.89 7.40 2.06
C MET A 10 -0.87 8.08 2.96
N THR A 11 0.06 8.81 2.36
CA THR A 11 0.83 9.80 3.11
C THR A 11 -0.10 10.92 3.52
N HIS A 12 -0.35 11.02 4.83
CA HIS A 12 -1.11 12.10 5.43
C HIS A 12 -0.26 13.38 5.41
N THR A 13 -0.87 14.50 5.00
CA THR A 13 -0.17 15.79 4.77
C THR A 13 0.68 15.77 3.50
N ALA A 14 0.06 16.09 2.38
CA ALA A 14 0.76 16.24 1.11
C ALA A 14 1.54 17.55 1.06
N VAL A 15 2.81 17.51 0.64
CA VAL A 15 3.51 18.70 0.17
C VAL A 15 2.89 19.10 -1.17
N THR A 16 2.40 20.34 -1.27
CA THR A 16 1.71 20.86 -2.46
C THR A 16 2.37 22.13 -2.98
N VAL A 17 2.18 22.43 -4.26
CA VAL A 17 2.64 23.68 -4.89
C VAL A 17 1.49 24.41 -5.57
N ARG A 18 1.65 25.71 -5.86
CA ARG A 18 0.69 26.50 -6.65
C ARG A 18 1.02 26.39 -8.14
N ARG A 19 0.06 26.73 -9.00
CA ARG A 19 0.24 26.80 -10.47
C ARG A 19 1.45 27.62 -10.89
N THR A 20 1.69 28.74 -10.19
CA THR A 20 2.76 29.70 -10.49
C THR A 20 4.10 29.34 -9.85
N THR A 21 4.18 28.28 -9.03
CA THR A 21 5.43 27.87 -8.38
C THR A 21 6.50 27.57 -9.41
N ALA A 22 7.68 28.14 -9.24
CA ALA A 22 8.76 28.06 -10.22
C ALA A 22 9.45 26.69 -10.21
N PHE A 23 9.95 26.25 -11.37
CA PHE A 23 10.69 25.00 -11.57
C PHE A 23 11.76 24.76 -10.51
N LYS A 24 12.58 25.78 -10.21
CA LYS A 24 13.67 25.66 -9.22
C LYS A 24 13.15 25.37 -7.82
N GLU A 25 12.02 25.97 -7.47
CA GLU A 25 11.38 25.74 -6.18
C GLU A 25 10.75 24.35 -6.12
N ILE A 26 10.07 23.91 -7.18
CA ILE A 26 9.55 22.53 -7.26
C ILE A 26 10.70 21.52 -7.11
N ALA A 27 11.80 21.71 -7.85
CA ALA A 27 12.98 20.86 -7.76
C ALA A 27 13.59 20.84 -6.35
N ARG A 28 13.63 22.00 -5.68
CA ARG A 28 14.08 22.10 -4.29
C ARG A 28 13.16 21.30 -3.36
N LEU A 29 11.85 21.51 -3.44
CA LEU A 29 10.88 20.84 -2.56
C LEU A 29 10.87 19.32 -2.77
N LEU A 30 10.95 18.84 -4.00
CA LEU A 30 11.07 17.41 -4.30
C LEU A 30 12.29 16.80 -3.59
N LYS A 31 13.44 17.47 -3.67
CA LYS A 31 14.68 17.04 -3.02
C LYS A 31 14.62 17.15 -1.50
N GLU A 32 14.10 18.26 -0.98
CA GLU A 32 14.08 18.57 0.45
C GLU A 32 13.17 17.62 1.23
N PHE A 33 12.02 17.30 0.65
CA PHE A 33 11.04 16.40 1.27
C PHE A 33 11.20 14.93 0.86
N ASP A 34 12.25 14.61 0.09
CA ASP A 34 12.52 13.27 -0.46
C ASP A 34 11.29 12.64 -1.15
N ILE A 35 10.62 13.43 -1.99
CA ILE A 35 9.43 13.02 -2.72
C ILE A 35 9.59 13.22 -4.22
N THR A 36 9.03 12.30 -4.99
CA THR A 36 9.24 12.24 -6.45
C THR A 36 8.19 12.98 -7.27
N ALA A 37 7.14 13.51 -6.62
CA ALA A 37 6.11 14.37 -7.21
C ALA A 37 5.17 14.92 -6.13
N MET A 38 4.44 15.97 -6.48
CA MET A 38 3.56 16.69 -5.58
C MET A 38 2.32 17.20 -6.33
N PRO A 39 1.16 17.31 -5.65
CA PRO A 39 -0.04 17.92 -6.22
C PRO A 39 0.19 19.42 -6.47
N VAL A 40 -0.32 19.90 -7.60
CA VAL A 40 -0.49 21.32 -7.87
C VAL A 40 -1.90 21.70 -7.48
N ILE A 41 -2.06 22.69 -6.62
CA ILE A 41 -3.35 23.13 -6.09
C ILE A 41 -3.68 24.57 -6.52
N ASP A 42 -4.97 24.86 -6.64
CA ASP A 42 -5.46 26.25 -6.75
C ASP A 42 -5.53 26.94 -5.38
N GLU A 43 -6.02 28.18 -5.35
CA GLU A 43 -6.13 28.98 -4.13
C GLU A 43 -7.05 28.38 -3.07
N SER A 44 -8.05 27.59 -3.48
CA SER A 44 -9.02 26.93 -2.60
C SER A 44 -8.52 25.58 -2.05
N GLY A 45 -7.34 25.13 -2.50
CA GLY A 45 -6.75 23.86 -2.09
C GLY A 45 -7.19 22.67 -2.95
N HIS A 46 -7.89 22.91 -4.05
CA HIS A 46 -8.30 21.86 -4.98
C HIS A 46 -7.14 21.45 -5.88
N PRO A 47 -6.90 20.16 -6.10
CA PRO A 47 -5.85 19.71 -6.99
C PRO A 47 -6.22 19.97 -8.46
N VAL A 48 -5.38 20.73 -9.14
CA VAL A 48 -5.52 21.08 -10.56
C VAL A 48 -4.58 20.30 -11.47
N GLY A 49 -3.53 19.71 -10.89
CA GLY A 49 -2.62 18.81 -11.58
C GLY A 49 -1.63 18.14 -10.64
N VAL A 50 -0.66 17.42 -11.22
CA VAL A 50 0.45 16.79 -10.50
C VAL A 50 1.75 17.08 -11.26
N VAL A 51 2.80 17.46 -10.53
CA VAL A 51 4.14 17.69 -11.09
C VAL A 51 5.14 16.75 -10.45
N SER A 52 5.92 16.03 -11.27
CA SER A 52 6.91 15.02 -10.84
C SER A 52 8.32 15.29 -11.34
N GLU A 53 9.31 14.66 -10.72
CA GLU A 53 10.70 14.69 -11.20
C GLU A 53 10.81 14.30 -12.68
N ALA A 54 10.01 13.32 -13.12
CA ALA A 54 9.99 12.89 -14.52
C ALA A 54 9.46 13.99 -15.46
N ASP A 55 8.63 14.90 -14.96
CA ASP A 55 8.13 16.04 -15.74
C ASP A 55 9.19 17.13 -15.80
N LEU A 56 9.90 17.37 -14.68
CA LEU A 56 11.03 18.29 -14.61
C LEU A 56 12.17 17.89 -15.56
N LEU A 57 12.46 16.60 -15.65
CA LEU A 57 13.48 16.08 -16.57
C LEU A 57 13.06 16.21 -18.04
N ARG A 58 11.79 15.92 -18.35
CA ARG A 58 11.27 15.95 -19.72
C ARG A 58 11.06 17.35 -20.27
N ARG A 59 10.73 18.31 -19.41
CA ARG A 59 10.39 19.70 -19.80
C ARG A 59 11.42 20.70 -19.30
N ARG A 60 12.70 20.29 -19.24
CA ARG A 60 13.78 21.16 -18.79
C ARG A 60 13.89 22.37 -19.74
N PRO A 61 13.61 23.60 -19.26
CA PRO A 61 13.57 24.75 -20.15
C PRO A 61 14.99 25.07 -20.63
N ALA A 62 15.16 25.27 -21.94
CA ALA A 62 16.43 25.60 -22.57
C ALA A 62 16.92 27.05 -22.26
N GLY A 63 16.10 27.87 -21.59
CA GLY A 63 16.44 29.27 -21.29
C GLY A 63 15.35 30.09 -20.61
N GLY A 64 14.47 29.49 -19.80
CA GLY A 64 13.35 30.19 -19.15
C GLY A 64 12.96 29.61 -17.79
N ALA A 65 12.17 30.37 -17.01
CA ALA A 65 11.61 29.94 -15.74
C ALA A 65 10.28 29.21 -15.97
N ALA A 66 10.31 27.88 -16.09
CA ALA A 66 9.08 27.10 -16.19
C ALA A 66 8.31 27.10 -14.86
N THR A 67 6.98 27.10 -14.92
CA THR A 67 6.10 27.05 -13.74
C THR A 67 5.49 25.66 -13.55
N ALA A 68 4.93 25.37 -12.38
CA ALA A 68 4.19 24.13 -12.12
C ALA A 68 3.08 23.89 -13.16
N GLU A 69 2.35 24.94 -13.55
CA GLU A 69 1.29 24.85 -14.57
C GLU A 69 1.79 24.36 -15.93
N GLU A 70 2.97 24.82 -16.35
CA GLU A 70 3.59 24.39 -17.61
C GLU A 70 4.16 22.96 -17.53
N LEU A 71 4.52 22.51 -16.33
CA LEU A 71 5.18 21.21 -16.10
C LEU A 71 4.20 20.10 -15.75
N MET A 72 3.06 20.43 -15.15
CA MET A 72 2.15 19.43 -14.59
C MET A 72 1.44 18.59 -15.64
N THR A 73 0.98 17.42 -15.19
CA THR A 73 -0.10 16.70 -15.86
C THR A 73 -1.43 17.18 -15.28
N SER A 74 -2.37 17.56 -16.15
CA SER A 74 -3.69 18.08 -15.80
C SER A 74 -4.77 17.44 -16.69
N PRO A 75 -6.00 17.22 -16.20
CA PRO A 75 -6.45 17.45 -14.82
C PRO A 75 -5.86 16.44 -13.84
N ALA A 76 -5.83 16.80 -12.55
CA ALA A 76 -5.46 15.86 -11.51
C ALA A 76 -6.48 14.71 -11.45
N VAL A 77 -5.98 13.47 -11.49
CA VAL A 77 -6.78 12.28 -11.19
C VAL A 77 -6.69 12.04 -9.69
N THR A 78 -7.82 12.08 -8.99
CA THR A 78 -7.88 12.05 -7.53
C THR A 78 -8.44 10.74 -6.98
N ALA A 79 -8.23 10.51 -5.68
CA ALA A 79 -8.84 9.45 -4.90
C ALA A 79 -9.61 10.02 -3.70
N ARG A 80 -10.43 9.18 -3.07
CA ARG A 80 -11.10 9.49 -1.81
C ARG A 80 -10.55 8.63 -0.68
N PRO A 81 -10.47 9.13 0.57
CA PRO A 81 -10.01 8.35 1.72
C PRO A 81 -10.71 7.00 1.87
N GLU A 82 -12.03 6.98 1.67
CA GLU A 82 -12.90 5.82 1.81
C GLU A 82 -12.82 4.81 0.66
N TRP A 83 -12.08 5.09 -0.42
CA TRP A 83 -11.93 4.13 -1.51
C TRP A 83 -11.14 2.91 -1.06
N SER A 84 -11.45 1.75 -1.63
CA SER A 84 -10.56 0.59 -1.51
C SER A 84 -9.26 0.86 -2.26
N VAL A 85 -8.16 0.31 -1.73
CA VAL A 85 -6.85 0.36 -2.39
C VAL A 85 -6.87 -0.28 -3.78
N VAL A 86 -7.70 -1.32 -3.98
CA VAL A 86 -7.91 -1.96 -5.30
C VAL A 86 -8.55 -0.99 -6.30
N ARG A 87 -9.54 -0.20 -5.86
CA ARG A 87 -10.14 0.83 -6.71
C ARG A 87 -9.10 1.88 -7.09
N ALA A 88 -8.32 2.36 -6.13
CA ALA A 88 -7.26 3.33 -6.39
C ALA A 88 -6.22 2.79 -7.38
N ALA A 89 -5.77 1.54 -7.21
CA ALA A 89 -4.85 0.87 -8.12
C ALA A 89 -5.39 0.80 -9.56
N ARG A 90 -6.66 0.42 -9.72
CA ARG A 90 -7.34 0.38 -11.04
C ARG A 90 -7.42 1.77 -11.68
N VAL A 91 -7.72 2.80 -10.91
CA VAL A 91 -7.72 4.19 -11.39
C VAL A 91 -6.31 4.61 -11.82
N MET A 92 -5.27 4.33 -11.02
CA MET A 92 -3.88 4.61 -11.39
C MET A 92 -3.48 3.93 -12.70
N GLN A 93 -3.83 2.65 -12.85
CA GLN A 93 -3.56 1.88 -14.07
C GLN A 93 -4.29 2.47 -15.29
N ARG A 94 -5.60 2.70 -15.17
CA ARG A 94 -6.45 3.19 -16.26
C ARG A 94 -5.99 4.56 -16.76
N HIS A 95 -5.66 5.47 -15.84
CA HIS A 95 -5.20 6.81 -16.18
C HIS A 95 -3.68 6.89 -16.38
N ARG A 96 -2.96 5.77 -16.24
CA ARG A 96 -1.50 5.65 -16.34
C ARG A 96 -0.74 6.60 -15.40
N VAL A 97 -1.35 7.01 -14.29
CA VAL A 97 -0.75 7.88 -13.29
C VAL A 97 0.01 7.06 -12.24
N LYS A 98 1.04 7.65 -11.63
CA LYS A 98 1.87 6.98 -10.60
C LYS A 98 1.37 7.23 -9.18
N ARG A 99 0.48 8.20 -9.02
CA ARG A 99 -0.07 8.63 -7.74
C ARG A 99 -1.38 9.36 -7.95
N LEU A 100 -2.15 9.48 -6.88
CA LEU A 100 -3.42 10.16 -6.79
C LEU A 100 -3.35 11.13 -5.60
N PRO A 101 -3.57 12.43 -5.80
CA PRO A 101 -3.96 13.30 -4.70
C PRO A 101 -5.25 12.74 -4.08
N VAL A 102 -5.27 12.59 -2.77
CA VAL A 102 -6.44 12.17 -2.01
C VAL A 102 -7.16 13.42 -1.54
N VAL A 103 -8.47 13.48 -1.80
CA VAL A 103 -9.30 14.67 -1.52
C VAL A 103 -10.44 14.41 -0.56
N ASP A 104 -10.74 15.38 0.29
CA ASP A 104 -11.91 15.38 1.18
C ASP A 104 -13.23 15.63 0.44
N ALA A 105 -14.34 15.67 1.19
CA ALA A 105 -15.69 15.93 0.69
C ALA A 105 -15.81 17.24 -0.13
N GLU A 106 -15.07 18.26 0.26
CA GLU A 106 -15.04 19.56 -0.42
C GLU A 106 -14.05 19.60 -1.60
N GLY A 107 -13.29 18.52 -1.82
CA GLY A 107 -12.35 18.37 -2.93
C GLY A 107 -10.94 18.88 -2.62
N ARG A 108 -10.63 19.24 -1.38
CA ARG A 108 -9.31 19.72 -0.99
C ARG A 108 -8.35 18.56 -0.75
N VAL A 109 -7.08 18.75 -1.08
CA VAL A 109 -6.05 17.73 -0.86
C VAL A 109 -5.85 17.48 0.64
N VAL A 110 -6.00 16.22 1.07
CA VAL A 110 -5.75 15.75 2.45
C VAL A 110 -4.59 14.75 2.54
N GLY A 111 -4.12 14.25 1.40
CA GLY A 111 -3.01 13.32 1.33
C GLY A 111 -2.63 12.97 -0.11
N VAL A 112 -1.67 12.07 -0.26
CA VAL A 112 -1.29 11.50 -1.55
C VAL A 112 -1.17 9.99 -1.38
N LEU A 113 -1.67 9.25 -2.36
CA LEU A 113 -1.43 7.83 -2.50
C LEU A 113 -0.62 7.56 -3.77
N SER A 114 0.49 6.88 -3.63
CA SER A 114 1.43 6.50 -4.70
C SER A 114 1.38 5.01 -4.97
N ARG A 115 1.91 4.57 -6.13
CA ARG A 115 2.06 3.13 -6.40
C ARG A 115 2.99 2.43 -5.39
N SER A 116 3.99 3.11 -4.86
CA SER A 116 4.86 2.55 -3.81
C SER A 116 4.09 2.26 -2.53
N ASP A 117 3.11 3.09 -2.17
CA ASP A 117 2.25 2.86 -1.01
C ASP A 117 1.37 1.62 -1.24
N LEU A 118 0.95 1.37 -2.49
CA LEU A 118 0.27 0.13 -2.84
C LEU A 118 1.19 -1.09 -2.77
N ILE A 119 2.49 -0.94 -3.02
CA ILE A 119 3.47 -2.03 -2.83
C ILE A 119 3.64 -2.34 -1.34
N GLN A 120 3.51 -1.36 -0.45
CA GLN A 120 3.54 -1.60 1.00
C GLN A 120 2.39 -2.48 1.51
N LEU A 121 1.35 -2.73 0.71
CA LEU A 121 0.37 -3.79 1.02
C LEU A 121 1.01 -5.17 1.12
N PHE A 122 2.09 -5.41 0.39
CA PHE A 122 2.88 -6.63 0.43
C PHE A 122 4.01 -6.56 1.47
N LEU A 123 4.38 -5.36 1.94
CA LEU A 123 5.34 -5.14 3.03
C LEU A 123 4.60 -5.03 4.38
N ARG A 124 3.72 -6.00 4.67
CA ARG A 124 3.15 -6.09 6.02
C ARG A 124 4.27 -6.42 6.97
N ARG A 125 4.30 -5.74 8.12
CA ARG A 125 5.20 -6.13 9.19
C ARG A 125 4.85 -7.55 9.62
N ASP A 126 5.86 -8.39 9.76
CA ASP A 126 5.71 -9.82 10.03
C ASP A 126 4.80 -10.12 11.23
N HIS A 127 4.88 -9.31 12.29
CA HIS A 127 3.99 -9.44 13.45
C HIS A 127 2.50 -9.36 13.08
N ALA A 128 2.12 -8.52 12.11
CA ALA A 128 0.73 -8.36 11.70
C ALA A 128 0.26 -9.51 10.78
N ILE A 129 1.18 -10.18 10.09
CA ILE A 129 0.89 -11.43 9.36
C ILE A 129 0.72 -12.55 10.38
N GLN A 130 1.66 -12.66 11.31
CA GLN A 130 1.66 -13.65 12.39
C GLN A 130 0.37 -13.58 13.23
N GLU A 131 -0.02 -12.38 13.67
CA GLU A 131 -1.23 -12.16 14.46
C GLU A 131 -2.50 -12.58 13.70
N GLU A 132 -2.62 -12.23 12.40
CA GLU A 132 -3.77 -12.66 11.59
C GLU A 132 -3.80 -14.19 11.40
N ILE A 133 -2.64 -14.83 11.19
CA ILE A 133 -2.59 -16.29 11.08
C ILE A 133 -3.01 -16.93 12.41
N LEU A 134 -2.48 -16.47 13.55
CA LEU A 134 -2.81 -17.01 14.86
C LEU A 134 -4.29 -16.81 15.22
N GLU A 135 -4.81 -15.59 15.04
CA GLU A 135 -6.17 -15.23 15.45
C GLU A 135 -7.22 -15.68 14.43
N ASP A 136 -7.06 -15.33 13.15
CA ASP A 136 -8.10 -15.51 12.15
C ASP A 136 -8.05 -16.92 11.54
N VAL A 137 -6.87 -17.39 11.16
CA VAL A 137 -6.73 -18.69 10.50
C VAL A 137 -6.80 -19.83 11.51
N LEU A 138 -5.88 -19.86 12.48
CA LEU A 138 -5.76 -20.99 13.40
C LEU A 138 -6.90 -21.02 14.42
N THR A 139 -7.14 -19.89 15.09
CA THR A 139 -8.12 -19.85 16.18
C THR A 139 -9.55 -19.75 15.66
N ARG A 140 -9.90 -18.71 14.88
CA ARG A 140 -11.30 -18.46 14.46
C ARG A 140 -11.77 -19.42 13.36
N THR A 141 -10.93 -19.72 12.37
CA THR A 141 -11.35 -20.54 11.22
C THR A 141 -11.17 -22.03 11.49
N LEU A 142 -9.98 -22.44 11.93
CA LEU A 142 -9.63 -23.85 12.11
C LEU A 142 -9.92 -24.38 13.52
N HIS A 143 -10.24 -23.51 14.48
CA HIS A 143 -10.50 -23.88 15.88
C HIS A 143 -9.36 -24.69 16.51
N LEU A 144 -8.12 -24.39 16.11
CA LEU A 144 -6.92 -24.97 16.68
C LEU A 144 -6.48 -24.16 17.89
N PRO A 145 -5.99 -24.81 18.96
CA PRO A 145 -5.46 -24.07 20.10
C PRO A 145 -4.19 -23.32 19.67
N PRO A 146 -3.96 -22.08 20.15
CA PRO A 146 -2.77 -21.30 19.78
C PRO A 146 -1.44 -21.99 20.10
N SER A 147 -1.45 -22.96 21.02
CA SER A 147 -0.28 -23.75 21.39
C SER A 147 0.00 -24.96 20.50
N ALA A 148 -0.92 -25.36 19.61
CA ALA A 148 -0.71 -26.51 18.74
C ALA A 148 0.30 -26.23 17.62
N ILE A 149 0.33 -24.99 17.15
CA ILE A 149 1.16 -24.55 16.02
C ILE A 149 1.83 -23.23 16.38
N THR A 150 3.16 -23.23 16.34
CA THR A 150 3.99 -22.03 16.34
C THR A 150 4.03 -21.46 14.93
N VAL A 151 3.84 -20.15 14.83
CA VAL A 151 3.90 -19.38 13.59
C VAL A 151 5.02 -18.36 13.75
N GLU A 152 6.03 -18.44 12.89
CA GLU A 152 7.09 -17.43 12.76
C GLU A 152 7.00 -16.81 11.36
N VAL A 153 7.27 -15.51 11.26
CA VAL A 153 7.21 -14.79 9.99
C VAL A 153 8.45 -13.92 9.86
N ASP A 154 9.13 -14.00 8.72
CA ASP A 154 10.32 -13.21 8.37
C ASP A 154 10.20 -12.78 6.90
N ASP A 155 10.08 -11.48 6.64
CA ASP A 155 9.85 -10.90 5.30
C ASP A 155 8.68 -11.59 4.55
N GLY A 156 7.61 -11.91 5.27
CA GLY A 156 6.43 -12.61 4.74
C GLY A 156 6.61 -14.11 4.46
N LEU A 157 7.78 -14.70 4.74
CA LEU A 157 7.97 -16.16 4.76
C LEU A 157 7.44 -16.72 6.08
N VAL A 158 6.40 -17.54 6.01
CA VAL A 158 5.76 -18.11 7.20
C VAL A 158 6.35 -19.49 7.48
N THR A 159 6.92 -19.70 8.66
CA THR A 159 7.28 -21.04 9.15
C THR A 159 6.21 -21.55 10.10
N LEU A 160 5.63 -22.71 9.78
CA LEU A 160 4.65 -23.39 10.63
C LEU A 160 5.30 -24.62 11.27
N SER A 161 5.36 -24.65 12.60
CA SER A 161 5.93 -25.78 13.37
C SER A 161 4.97 -26.22 14.46
N GLY A 162 4.89 -27.52 14.75
CA GLY A 162 3.97 -28.05 15.76
C GLY A 162 3.19 -29.26 15.24
N THR A 163 2.03 -29.51 15.84
CA THR A 163 1.22 -30.71 15.56
C THR A 163 -0.18 -30.34 15.10
N VAL A 164 -0.70 -31.08 14.12
CA VAL A 164 -2.11 -31.02 13.75
C VAL A 164 -2.84 -32.31 14.16
N PRO A 165 -4.14 -32.25 14.50
CA PRO A 165 -4.89 -33.42 14.98
C PRO A 165 -5.07 -34.55 13.97
N ARG A 166 -4.97 -34.25 12.67
CA ARG A 166 -5.17 -35.24 11.61
C ARG A 166 -4.44 -34.85 10.32
N PRO A 167 -3.96 -35.84 9.52
CA PRO A 167 -3.19 -35.57 8.29
C PRO A 167 -3.92 -34.71 7.27
N GLY A 168 -5.24 -34.85 7.16
CA GLY A 168 -6.06 -34.08 6.22
C GLY A 168 -6.12 -32.57 6.50
N LEU A 169 -5.66 -32.10 7.67
CA LEU A 169 -5.60 -30.67 7.98
C LEU A 169 -4.33 -29.98 7.45
N LEU A 170 -3.23 -30.71 7.25
CA LEU A 170 -1.97 -30.14 6.74
C LEU A 170 -2.15 -29.27 5.48
N PRO A 171 -2.74 -29.78 4.37
CA PRO A 171 -2.90 -28.98 3.15
C PRO A 171 -3.90 -27.83 3.33
N VAL A 172 -4.83 -27.94 4.28
CA VAL A 172 -5.83 -26.89 4.57
C VAL A 172 -5.18 -25.73 5.32
N VAL A 173 -4.39 -26.03 6.37
CA VAL A 173 -3.65 -25.02 7.13
C VAL A 173 -2.73 -24.23 6.19
N ILE A 174 -1.91 -24.92 5.39
CA ILE A 174 -0.99 -24.28 4.45
C ILE A 174 -1.75 -23.35 3.49
N ARG A 175 -2.83 -23.84 2.88
CA ARG A 175 -3.60 -23.06 1.91
C ARG A 175 -4.28 -21.84 2.52
N LEU A 176 -4.80 -21.94 3.74
CA LEU A 176 -5.40 -20.80 4.41
C LEU A 176 -4.34 -19.77 4.82
N CYS A 177 -3.19 -20.19 5.33
CA CYS A 177 -2.07 -19.28 5.60
C CYS A 177 -1.58 -18.59 4.32
N GLN A 178 -1.46 -19.32 3.21
CA GLN A 178 -1.11 -18.74 1.89
C GLN A 178 -2.14 -17.71 1.37
N SER A 179 -3.37 -17.72 1.90
CA SER A 179 -4.41 -16.74 1.54
C SER A 179 -4.39 -15.47 2.38
N VAL A 180 -3.57 -15.42 3.43
CA VAL A 180 -3.38 -14.22 4.25
C VAL A 180 -2.58 -13.19 3.46
N ASP A 181 -3.11 -11.97 3.37
CA ASP A 181 -2.44 -10.86 2.71
C ASP A 181 -1.05 -10.65 3.34
N GLY A 182 0.00 -10.59 2.52
CA GLY A 182 1.40 -10.40 2.96
C GLY A 182 2.22 -11.68 3.08
N VAL A 183 1.59 -12.86 3.02
CA VAL A 183 2.32 -14.15 2.97
C VAL A 183 2.94 -14.34 1.59
N VAL A 184 4.25 -14.53 1.55
CA VAL A 184 5.04 -14.79 0.34
C VAL A 184 5.10 -16.28 0.05
N ASP A 185 5.43 -17.07 1.06
CA ASP A 185 5.46 -18.54 1.01
C ASP A 185 5.27 -19.14 2.41
N VAL A 186 5.04 -20.45 2.47
CA VAL A 186 4.86 -21.20 3.73
C VAL A 186 5.84 -22.37 3.80
N ASP A 187 6.79 -22.31 4.71
CA ASP A 187 7.64 -23.43 5.13
C ASP A 187 6.87 -24.31 6.14
N ASN A 188 6.46 -25.49 5.70
CA ASN A 188 5.68 -26.41 6.51
C ASN A 188 6.57 -27.43 7.24
N ARG A 189 6.64 -27.30 8.56
CA ARG A 189 7.31 -28.23 9.49
C ARG A 189 6.33 -28.90 10.45
N LEU A 190 5.04 -28.90 10.11
CA LEU A 190 3.99 -29.51 10.92
C LEU A 190 4.06 -31.04 10.85
N THR A 191 3.83 -31.68 11.99
CA THR A 191 3.64 -33.13 12.11
C THR A 191 2.20 -33.44 12.52
N CYS A 192 1.79 -34.71 12.46
CA CYS A 192 0.53 -35.15 13.04
C CYS A 192 0.79 -35.83 14.37
N THR A 193 -0.07 -35.58 15.36
CA THR A 193 -0.19 -36.47 16.49
C THR A 193 -0.76 -37.80 15.99
N GLU A 194 0.00 -38.89 16.17
CA GLU A 194 -0.53 -40.23 15.87
C GLU A 194 -1.75 -40.46 16.76
N ALA A 195 -2.87 -40.86 16.16
CA ALA A 195 -3.98 -41.37 16.94
C ALA A 195 -3.49 -42.66 17.60
N GLU A 196 -3.42 -42.66 18.94
CA GLU A 196 -3.34 -43.91 19.71
C GLU A 196 -4.52 -44.78 19.26
N GLN A 197 -4.24 -45.75 18.41
CA GLN A 197 -5.20 -46.76 17.98
C GLN A 197 -5.38 -47.71 19.16
N GLY A 198 -6.51 -47.53 19.87
CA GLY A 198 -7.07 -48.54 20.77
C GLY A 198 -7.67 -49.71 20.01
#